data_AF-A0A318TFP4-F1
#
_entry.id   AF-A0A318TFP4-F1
#
_cell.length_a   1.000
_cell.length_b   1.000
_cell.length_c   1.000
_cell.angle_alpha   90.00
_cell.angle_beta   90.00
_cell.angle_gamma   90.00
#
_symmetry.space_group_name_H-M   'P 1'
#
loop_
_entity.id
_entity.type
_entity.pdbx_description
1 polymer ?
#
loop_
_entity_poly.entity_id
_entity_poly.type
_entity_poly.pdbx_seq_one_letter_code
_entity_poly.pdbx_strand_id
1 'polypeptide(L)' 'MTKTSHHFDADYVAVLREVLDIAVEQIAAEHRTPATKAKMAETIVRTAAAGETDARALVSHAVAAGAEGAP' A
#
# COMPACT_ATOMS: atom_id res chain seq x y z
N MET A 1 5.90 8.87 -26.61
CA MET A 1 6.12 8.21 -25.31
C MET A 1 4.74 7.88 -24.75
N THR A 2 4.26 6.66 -24.99
CA THR A 2 2.98 6.19 -24.46
C THR A 2 3.11 6.05 -22.96
N LYS A 3 2.48 6.97 -22.22
CA LYS A 3 2.24 6.83 -20.79
C LYS A 3 1.34 5.60 -20.64
N THR A 4 1.92 4.45 -20.31
CA THR A 4 1.17 3.27 -19.92
C THR A 4 0.42 3.67 -18.66
N SER A 5 -0.83 4.09 -18.82
CA SER A 5 -1.78 4.10 -17.73
C SER A 5 -1.83 2.66 -17.24
N HIS A 6 -1.07 2.34 -16.19
CA HIS A 6 -1.27 1.12 -15.42
C HIS A 6 -2.67 1.25 -14.85
N HIS A 7 -3.64 0.83 -15.65
CA HIS A 7 -5.03 0.88 -15.28
C HIS A 7 -5.14 -0.05 -14.08
N PHE A 8 -5.75 0.42 -12.99
CA PHE A 8 -5.97 -0.40 -11.80
C PHE A 8 -7.04 -1.44 -12.13
N ASP A 9 -6.65 -2.43 -12.94
CA ASP A 9 -7.50 -3.55 -13.32
C ASP A 9 -7.73 -4.44 -12.11
N ALA A 10 -8.80 -5.25 -12.14
CA ALA A 10 -9.26 -6.00 -10.98
C ALA A 10 -8.16 -6.89 -10.37
N ASP A 11 -7.36 -7.55 -11.21
CA ASP A 11 -6.25 -8.39 -10.77
C ASP A 11 -5.15 -7.57 -10.10
N TYR A 12 -4.85 -6.38 -10.62
CA TYR A 12 -3.86 -5.49 -10.03
C TYR A 12 -4.33 -4.94 -8.68
N VAL A 13 -5.61 -4.56 -8.58
CA VAL A 13 -6.21 -4.14 -7.30
C VAL A 13 -6.20 -5.27 -6.27
N ALA A 14 -6.42 -6.52 -6.70
CA ALA A 14 -6.34 -7.68 -5.81
C ALA A 14 -4.93 -7.84 -5.23
N VAL A 15 -3.88 -7.69 -6.06
CA VAL A 15 -2.48 -7.70 -5.60
C VAL A 15 -2.22 -6.58 -4.58
N LEU A 16 -2.65 -5.34 -4.86
CA LEU A 16 -2.43 -4.22 -3.94
C LEU A 16 -3.19 -4.40 -2.61
N ARG A 17 -4.34 -5.09 -2.65
CA ARG A 17 -5.08 -5.45 -1.44
C ARG A 17 -4.32 -6.50 -0.61
N GLU A 18 -3.75 -7.50 -1.25
CA GLU A 18 -2.91 -8.50 -0.58
C GLU A 18 -1.67 -7.84 0.06
N VAL A 19 -1.00 -6.94 -0.67
CA VAL A 19 0.11 -6.12 -0.16
C VAL A 19 -0.31 -5.32 1.09
N LEU A 20 -1.51 -4.71 1.05
CA LEU A 20 -2.04 -3.97 2.21
C LEU A 20 -2.26 -4.88 3.41
N ASP A 21 -2.88 -6.05 3.21
CA ASP A 21 -3.18 -6.97 4.30
C ASP A 21 -1.87 -7.50 4.94
N ILE A 22 -0.86 -7.84 4.13
CA ILE A 22 0.49 -8.20 4.61
C ILE A 22 1.15 -7.06 5.39
N ALA A 23 1.05 -5.82 4.90
CA ALA A 23 1.65 -4.68 5.57
C ALA A 23 0.99 -4.39 6.93
N VAL A 24 -0.34 -4.52 7.02
CA VAL A 24 -1.10 -4.32 8.27
C VAL A 24 -0.69 -5.35 9.34
N GLU A 25 -0.35 -6.57 8.95
CA GLU A 25 0.13 -7.59 9.88
C GLU A 25 1.53 -7.31 10.43
N GLN A 26 2.31 -6.44 9.78
CA GLN A 26 3.67 -6.09 10.20
C GLN A 26 3.77 -4.86 11.11
N ILE A 27 2.70 -4.07 11.23
CA ILE A 27 2.66 -2.96 12.19
C ILE A 27 2.15 -3.42 13.56
N ALA A 28 2.53 -2.68 14.61
CA ALA A 28 2.08 -2.94 15.98
C ALA A 28 0.54 -2.95 16.06
N ALA A 29 -0.04 -3.87 16.84
CA ALA A 29 -1.49 -4.07 16.91
C ALA A 29 -2.24 -2.79 17.35
N GLU A 30 -1.64 -2.01 18.23
CA GLU A 30 -2.12 -0.69 18.69
C GLU A 30 -2.28 0.34 17.55
N HIS A 31 -1.51 0.21 16.47
CA HIS A 31 -1.57 1.11 15.33
C HIS A 31 -2.49 0.62 14.21
N ARG A 32 -3.07 -0.59 14.30
CA ARG A 32 -3.95 -1.20 13.28
C ARG A 32 -5.36 -0.59 13.29
N THR A 33 -5.46 0.73 13.23
CA THR A 33 -6.73 1.44 13.16
C THR A 33 -7.22 1.54 11.71
N PRO A 34 -8.52 1.78 11.48
CA PRO A 34 -9.04 2.06 10.13
C PRO A 34 -8.34 3.24 9.45
N ALA A 35 -7.96 4.28 10.21
CA ALA A 35 -7.24 5.44 9.71
C ALA A 35 -5.82 5.08 9.25
N THR A 36 -5.08 4.30 10.04
CA THR A 36 -3.76 3.81 9.63
C THR A 36 -3.86 2.91 8.41
N LYS A 37 -4.83 1.99 8.36
CA LYS A 37 -5.05 1.12 7.18
C LYS A 37 -5.34 1.93 5.91
N ALA A 38 -6.10 3.02 6.02
CA ALA A 38 -6.37 3.92 4.90
C ALA A 38 -5.10 4.65 4.43
N LYS A 39 -4.28 5.18 5.35
CA LYS A 39 -2.99 5.83 5.04
C LYS A 39 -2.02 4.86 4.34
N MET A 40 -1.98 3.61 4.79
CA MET A 40 -1.18 2.55 4.16
C MET A 40 -1.68 2.23 2.74
N ALA A 41 -3.00 2.10 2.57
CA ALA A 41 -3.60 1.86 1.26
C ALA A 41 -3.32 3.00 0.28
N GLU A 42 -3.46 4.25 0.72
CA GLU A 42 -3.13 5.43 -0.09
C GLU A 42 -1.66 5.42 -0.50
N THR A 43 -0.76 5.10 0.43
CA THR A 43 0.68 5.01 0.16
C THR A 43 0.98 3.97 -0.91
N ILE A 44 0.39 2.78 -0.81
CA ILE A 44 0.54 1.70 -1.80
C ILE A 44 0.10 2.18 -3.18
N VAL A 45 -1.10 2.74 -3.30
CA VAL A 45 -1.67 3.20 -4.58
C VAL A 45 -0.83 4.33 -5.17
N ARG A 46 -0.36 5.27 -4.35
CA ARG A 46 0.46 6.40 -4.80
C ARG A 46 1.82 5.95 -5.31
N THR A 47 2.50 5.05 -4.60
CA THR A 47 3.79 4.50 -5.02
C THR A 47 3.64 3.63 -6.27
N ALA A 48 2.57 2.82 -6.33
CA ALA A 48 2.21 2.05 -7.52
C ALA A 48 1.97 2.95 -8.74
N ALA A 49 1.25 4.06 -8.58
CA ALA A 49 1.01 5.04 -9.62
C ALA A 49 2.28 5.79 -10.06
N ALA A 50 3.31 5.85 -9.20
CA ALA A 50 4.62 6.40 -9.53
C ALA A 50 5.51 5.43 -10.33
N GLY A 51 5.04 4.20 -10.56
CA GLY A 51 5.74 3.17 -11.35
C GLY A 51 6.44 2.10 -10.52
N GLU A 52 6.30 2.11 -9.19
CA GLU A 52 6.78 1.01 -8.36
C GLU A 52 5.85 -0.19 -8.50
N THR A 53 6.40 -1.36 -8.81
CA THR A 53 5.63 -2.60 -9.02
C THR A 53 6.15 -3.74 -8.15
N ASP A 54 7.27 -3.55 -7.45
CA ASP A 54 7.80 -4.54 -6.53
C ASP A 54 6.94 -4.61 -5.27
N ALA A 55 6.33 -5.77 -5.05
CA ALA A 55 5.45 -6.00 -3.91
C ALA A 55 6.16 -5.77 -2.57
N ARG A 56 7.44 -6.12 -2.45
CA ARG A 56 8.21 -5.96 -1.22
C ARG A 56 8.50 -4.49 -0.94
N ALA A 57 8.79 -3.70 -1.98
CA ALA A 57 8.93 -2.25 -1.87
C ALA A 57 7.60 -1.62 -1.44
N LEU A 58 6.48 -1.99 -2.05
CA LEU A 58 5.15 -1.50 -1.68
C LEU A 58 4.78 -1.82 -0.23
N VAL A 59 5.05 -3.05 0.24
CA VAL A 59 4.87 -3.43 1.65
C VAL A 59 5.75 -2.56 2.55
N SER A 60 7.04 -2.39 2.23
CA SER A 60 7.97 -1.59 3.02
C SER A 60 7.49 -0.14 3.18
N HIS A 61 7.05 0.48 2.08
CA HIS A 61 6.48 1.84 2.11
C HIS A 61 5.20 1.92 2.94
N ALA A 62 4.31 0.93 2.82
CA ALA A 62 3.09 0.87 3.61
C ALA A 62 3.37 0.72 5.11
N VAL A 63 4.28 -0.19 5.49
CA VAL A 63 4.68 -0.40 6.89
C VAL A 63 5.29 0.87 7.47
N ALA A 64 6.19 1.53 6.73
CA ALA A 64 6.76 2.81 7.16
C ALA A 64 5.67 3.88 7.38
N ALA A 65 4.67 3.95 6.50
CA ALA A 65 3.55 4.88 6.65
C ALA A 65 2.66 4.56 7.87
N GLY A 66 2.53 3.27 8.22
CA GLY A 66 1.72 2.80 9.33
C GLY A 66 2.46 2.70 10.68
N ALA A 67 3.80 2.79 10.69
CA ALA A 67 4.62 2.58 11.87
C ALA A 67 4.34 3.58 12.99
N GLU A 68 4.06 4.84 12.66
CA GLU A 68 3.74 5.90 13.63
C GLU A 68 2.25 5.99 13.98
N GLY A 69 1.40 5.17 13.35
CA GLY A 69 -0.04 5.35 13.36
C GLY A 69 -0.50 6.54 12.49
N ALA A 70 -1.78 6.60 12.19
CA ALA A 70 -2.41 7.83 11.71
C ALA A 70 -2.69 8.77 12.90
N PRO A 71 -2.52 10.09 12.74
CA PRO A 71 -2.83 11.08 13.78
C PRO A 71 -4.31 11.08 14.19
#